data_AF-A0A7J5EZ00-F1
#
_entry.id   AF-A0A7J5EZ00-F1
#
_cell.length_a   1.000
_cell.length_b   1.000
_cell.length_c   1.000
_cell.angle_alpha   90.00
_cell.angle_beta   90.00
_cell.angle_gamma   90.00
#
_symmetry.space_group_name_H-M   'P 1'
#
loop_
_entity.id
_entity.type
_entity.pdbx_description
1 polymer ?
#
loop_
_entity_poly.entity_id
_entity_poly.type
_entity_poly.pdbx_seq_one_letter_code
_entity_poly.pdbx_strand_id
1 'polypeptide(L)'
;MVAALVAALVRIDVTLPAIGHLGSALVAVVFLYGPVLVAWRRNEDLLDYGFTTEPVARNLRVVAVALAIILPVFLVVYLGFYEIVCATKALRALAPPGTCAGWDGINYETPDLGWTFVEFCAVQIVVVSLPEELFFRGCLHRLLEERFPPARRWLGGGVGLALVLSAAAFALVHLPKNGDPRSLATFFPGLLFGWMRSA
;
A
#
# COMPACT_ATOMS: atom_id res chain seq x y z
N MET A 1 -12.65 -8.97 -12.00
CA MET A 1 -13.64 -9.26 -10.95
C MET A 1 -13.25 -8.66 -9.60
N VAL A 2 -12.07 -8.96 -9.05
CA VAL A 2 -11.66 -8.43 -7.72
C VAL A 2 -11.56 -6.89 -7.68
N ALA A 3 -10.95 -6.23 -8.67
CA ALA A 3 -10.88 -4.77 -8.70
C ALA A 3 -12.27 -4.10 -8.73
N ALA A 4 -13.24 -4.69 -9.44
CA ALA A 4 -14.62 -4.21 -9.48
C ALA A 4 -15.35 -4.45 -8.14
N LEU A 5 -15.11 -5.59 -7.49
CA LEU A 5 -15.63 -5.89 -6.15
C LEU A 5 -15.06 -4.90 -5.12
N VAL A 6 -13.74 -4.70 -5.11
CA VAL A 6 -13.09 -3.73 -4.22
C VAL A 6 -13.62 -2.31 -4.49
N ALA A 7 -13.76 -1.91 -5.76
CA ALA A 7 -14.35 -0.61 -6.10
C ALA A 7 -15.79 -0.44 -5.61
N ALA A 8 -16.60 -1.50 -5.63
CA ALA A 8 -17.95 -1.48 -5.07
C ALA A 8 -17.94 -1.38 -3.53
N LEU A 9 -17.08 -2.16 -2.87
CA LEU A 9 -16.97 -2.19 -1.41
C LEU A 9 -16.46 -0.87 -0.83
N VAL A 10 -15.45 -0.27 -1.46
CA VAL A 10 -14.87 1.01 -1.03
C VAL A 10 -15.88 2.16 -1.09
N ARG A 11 -16.89 2.08 -1.98
CA ARG A 11 -17.97 3.07 -2.07
C ARG A 11 -19.03 2.93 -0.98
N ILE A 12 -18.96 1.91 -0.13
CA ILE A 12 -19.82 1.75 1.03
C ILE A 12 -19.31 2.67 2.13
N ASP A 13 -19.79 3.91 2.12
CA ASP A 13 -19.47 4.91 3.14
C ASP A 13 -20.43 4.81 4.33
N VAL A 14 -20.30 3.71 5.07
CA VAL A 14 -21.04 3.49 6.31
C VAL A 14 -20.04 3.43 7.46
N THR A 15 -20.13 4.38 8.38
CA THR A 15 -19.31 4.41 9.60
C THR A 15 -20.04 3.73 10.74
N LEU A 16 -19.48 2.65 11.27
CA LEU A 16 -20.03 1.95 12.44
C LEU A 16 -19.21 2.29 13.70
N PRO A 17 -19.85 2.54 14.86
CA PRO A 17 -19.17 3.00 16.08
C PRO A 17 -18.01 2.11 16.57
N ALA A 18 -18.03 0.81 16.23
CA ALA A 18 -17.04 -0.17 16.66
C ALA A 18 -16.05 -0.61 15.56
N ILE A 19 -16.32 -0.30 14.28
CA ILE A 19 -15.57 -0.85 13.13
C ILE A 19 -14.96 0.27 12.27
N GLY A 20 -15.41 1.52 12.41
CA GLY A 20 -15.03 2.61 11.52
C GLY A 20 -15.71 2.47 10.16
N HIS A 21 -14.99 2.73 9.06
CA HIS A 21 -15.56 2.67 7.71
C HIS A 21 -15.74 1.21 7.24
N LEU A 22 -17.00 0.79 7.11
CA LEU A 22 -17.40 -0.57 6.69
C LEU A 22 -16.79 -0.98 5.35
N GLY A 23 -16.71 -0.06 4.38
CA GLY A 23 -16.10 -0.33 3.08
C GLY A 23 -14.63 -0.77 3.18
N SER A 24 -13.85 -0.11 4.02
CA SER A 24 -12.44 -0.46 4.27
C SER A 24 -12.29 -1.83 4.95
N ALA A 25 -13.15 -2.12 5.93
CA ALA A 25 -13.16 -3.41 6.61
C ALA A 25 -13.51 -4.56 5.65
N LEU A 26 -14.49 -4.37 4.77
CA LEU A 26 -14.87 -5.36 3.77
C LEU A 26 -13.76 -5.62 2.74
N VAL A 27 -12.98 -4.59 2.39
CA VAL A 27 -11.79 -4.76 1.54
C VAL A 27 -10.72 -5.60 2.23
N ALA A 28 -10.43 -5.32 3.51
CA ALA A 28 -9.49 -6.11 4.29
C ALA A 28 -9.92 -7.58 4.37
N VAL A 29 -11.22 -7.85 4.55
CA VAL A 29 -11.78 -9.21 4.49
C VAL A 29 -11.54 -9.85 3.12
N VAL A 30 -11.82 -9.15 2.01
CA VAL A 30 -11.57 -9.69 0.66
C VAL A 30 -10.09 -10.01 0.45
N PHE A 31 -9.19 -9.14 0.91
CA PHE A 31 -7.74 -9.36 0.77
C PHE A 31 -7.21 -10.47 1.68
N LEU A 32 -7.80 -10.68 2.86
CA LEU A 32 -7.40 -11.76 3.75
C LEU A 32 -7.95 -13.12 3.28
N TYR A 33 -9.23 -13.19 2.92
CA TYR A 33 -9.88 -14.45 2.55
C TYR A 33 -9.65 -14.86 1.09
N GLY A 34 -9.34 -13.91 0.21
CA GLY A 34 -9.03 -14.20 -1.19
C GLY A 34 -7.89 -15.21 -1.37
N PRO A 35 -6.70 -14.98 -0.78
CA PRO A 35 -5.58 -15.90 -0.80
C PRO A 35 -5.92 -17.25 -0.17
N VAL A 36 -6.64 -17.27 0.96
CA VAL A 36 -7.09 -18.49 1.63
C VAL A 36 -7.98 -19.34 0.71
N LEU A 37 -8.94 -18.71 0.02
CA LEU A 37 -9.82 -19.41 -0.91
C LEU A 37 -9.06 -19.97 -2.11
N VAL A 38 -8.06 -19.23 -2.62
CA VAL A 38 -7.21 -19.70 -3.72
C VAL A 38 -6.34 -20.88 -3.27
N ALA A 39 -5.66 -20.76 -2.12
CA ALA A 39 -4.83 -21.81 -1.55
C ALA A 39 -5.64 -23.08 -1.31
N TRP A 40 -6.83 -22.96 -0.71
CA TRP A 40 -7.75 -24.08 -0.49
C TRP A 40 -8.19 -24.75 -1.79
N ARG A 41 -8.56 -23.98 -2.82
CA ARG A 41 -8.94 -24.53 -4.14
C ARG A 41 -7.81 -25.23 -4.87
N ARG A 42 -6.56 -24.82 -4.61
CA ARG A 42 -5.35 -25.38 -5.23
C ARG A 42 -4.67 -26.44 -4.37
N ASN A 43 -5.19 -26.70 -3.16
CA ASN A 43 -4.59 -27.58 -2.17
C ASN A 43 -3.13 -27.19 -1.85
N GLU A 44 -2.86 -25.89 -1.76
CA GLU A 44 -1.57 -25.27 -1.42
C GLU A 44 -1.60 -24.73 0.02
N ASP A 45 -0.44 -24.59 0.65
CA ASP A 45 -0.33 -24.01 2.00
C ASP A 45 -0.27 -22.48 1.91
N LEU A 46 -0.80 -21.75 2.90
CA LEU A 46 -0.62 -20.29 2.99
C LEU A 46 0.83 -19.87 3.15
N LEU A 47 1.70 -20.76 3.65
CA LEU A 47 3.15 -20.53 3.71
C LEU A 47 3.75 -20.31 2.30
N ASP A 48 3.20 -20.97 1.29
CA ASP A 48 3.60 -20.80 -0.11
C ASP A 48 3.33 -19.38 -0.64
N TYR A 49 2.41 -18.66 0.00
CA TYR A 49 2.05 -17.28 -0.31
C TYR A 49 2.92 -16.27 0.44
N GLY A 50 4.02 -16.70 1.09
CA GLY A 50 5.00 -15.83 1.72
C GLY A 50 4.59 -15.32 3.11
N PHE A 51 3.65 -15.99 3.76
CA PHE A 51 3.26 -15.69 5.14
C PHE A 51 4.28 -16.28 6.13
N THR A 52 5.51 -15.77 6.10
CA THR A 52 6.64 -16.26 6.90
C THR A 52 7.27 -15.12 7.70
N THR A 53 7.61 -15.37 8.97
CA THR A 53 8.27 -14.38 9.84
C THR A 53 9.80 -14.46 9.80
N GLU A 54 10.35 -15.54 9.23
CA GLU A 54 11.78 -15.80 9.25
C GLU A 54 12.51 -15.25 8.01
N PRO A 55 13.74 -14.73 8.17
CA PRO A 55 14.45 -14.48 9.42
C PRO A 55 14.11 -13.09 9.99
N VAL A 56 13.59 -13.06 11.22
CA VAL A 56 13.13 -11.84 11.93
C VAL A 56 14.22 -10.77 12.00
N ALA A 57 15.45 -11.14 12.35
CA ALA A 57 16.56 -10.18 12.52
C ALA A 57 16.97 -9.50 11.20
N ARG A 58 16.82 -10.17 10.05
CA ARG A 58 17.06 -9.55 8.74
C ARG A 58 15.92 -8.58 8.42
N ASN A 59 14.68 -9.00 8.65
CA ASN A 59 13.49 -8.18 8.40
C ASN A 59 13.51 -6.90 9.24
N LEU A 60 13.83 -6.99 10.53
CA LEU A 60 13.99 -5.83 11.41
C LEU A 60 15.07 -4.86 10.93
N ARG A 61 16.22 -5.37 10.46
CA ARG A 61 17.29 -4.52 9.90
C ARG A 61 16.85 -3.83 8.61
N VAL A 62 16.17 -4.54 7.72
CA VAL A 62 15.65 -3.96 6.47
C VAL A 62 14.63 -2.87 6.77
N VAL A 63 13.69 -3.12 7.70
CA VAL A 63 12.71 -2.12 8.14
C VAL A 63 13.39 -0.91 8.76
N ALA A 64 14.37 -1.11 9.66
CA ALA A 64 15.09 0.00 10.30
C ALA A 64 15.84 0.87 9.28
N VAL A 65 16.54 0.24 8.32
CA VAL A 65 17.25 0.97 7.24
C VAL A 65 16.25 1.67 6.32
N ALA A 66 15.16 0.99 5.95
CA ALA A 66 14.10 1.59 5.14
C ALA A 66 13.49 2.81 5.82
N LEU A 67 13.17 2.74 7.11
CA LEU A 67 12.66 3.89 7.86
C LEU A 67 13.69 5.02 7.94
N ALA A 68 14.95 4.71 8.23
CA ALA A 68 16.02 5.70 8.34
C ALA A 68 16.31 6.46 7.03
N ILE A 69 15.96 5.88 5.88
CA ILE A 69 16.18 6.49 4.56
C ILE A 69 14.88 7.07 4.00
N ILE A 70 13.83 6.26 3.92
CA ILE A 70 12.57 6.63 3.25
C ILE A 70 11.85 7.70 4.04
N LEU A 71 11.78 7.62 5.37
CA LEU A 71 11.04 8.60 6.17
C LEU A 71 11.60 10.02 6.03
N PRO A 72 12.91 10.29 6.24
CA PRO A 72 13.41 11.65 6.08
C PRO A 72 13.33 12.15 4.64
N VAL A 73 13.61 11.29 3.64
CA VAL A 73 13.47 11.68 2.23
C VAL A 73 12.02 12.02 1.90
N PHE A 74 11.07 11.19 2.34
CA PHE A 74 9.64 11.43 2.17
C PHE A 74 9.23 12.75 2.82
N LEU A 75 9.63 13.00 4.07
CA LEU A 75 9.29 14.25 4.77
C LEU A 75 9.84 15.48 4.05
N VAL A 76 11.12 15.48 3.65
CA VAL A 76 11.73 16.60 2.93
C VAL A 76 11.02 16.86 1.60
N VAL A 77 10.77 15.80 0.82
CA VAL A 77 10.09 15.92 -0.47
C VAL A 77 8.64 16.35 -0.29
N TYR A 78 7.92 15.79 0.68
CA TYR A 78 6.53 16.10 0.97
C TYR A 78 6.35 17.56 1.37
N LEU A 79 7.13 18.03 2.36
CA LEU A 79 7.07 19.41 2.83
C LEU A 79 7.50 20.40 1.74
N GLY A 80 8.60 20.11 1.05
CA GLY A 80 9.09 20.94 -0.06
C GLY A 80 8.10 21.01 -1.23
N PHE A 81 7.41 19.90 -1.53
CA PHE A 81 6.37 19.85 -2.56
C PHE A 81 5.22 20.82 -2.22
N TYR A 82 4.69 20.78 -1.00
CA TYR A 82 3.59 21.65 -0.60
C TYR A 82 3.99 23.12 -0.53
N GLU A 83 5.22 23.43 -0.07
CA GLU A 83 5.75 24.79 -0.13
C GLU A 83 5.74 25.34 -1.56
N ILE A 84 6.27 24.58 -2.52
CA ILE A 84 6.37 25.00 -3.92
C ILE A 84 4.98 25.12 -4.56
N VAL A 85 4.12 24.11 -4.35
CA VAL A 85 2.81 24.01 -5.00
C VAL A 85 1.83 25.06 -4.46
N CYS A 86 1.85 25.36 -3.16
CA CYS A 86 0.95 26.32 -2.58
C CYS A 86 1.39 27.78 -2.82
N ALA A 87 2.71 28.03 -2.88
CA ALA A 87 3.26 29.32 -3.29
C ALA A 87 2.99 29.65 -4.78
N THR A 88 2.97 28.63 -5.65
CA THR A 88 2.86 28.83 -7.11
C THR A 88 1.44 28.63 -7.63
N LYS A 89 0.74 29.71 -8.00
CA LYS A 89 -0.66 29.66 -8.49
C LYS A 89 -0.89 28.63 -9.62
N ALA A 90 0.08 28.51 -10.54
CA ALA A 90 -0.01 27.56 -11.67
C ALA A 90 0.06 26.09 -11.25
N LEU A 91 0.69 25.78 -10.12
CA LEU A 91 0.89 24.40 -9.64
C LEU A 91 -0.16 23.96 -8.62
N ARG A 92 -0.97 24.89 -8.06
CA ARG A 92 -1.96 24.59 -7.01
C ARG A 92 -2.92 23.45 -7.33
N ALA A 93 -3.22 23.22 -8.61
CA ALA A 93 -4.05 22.10 -9.05
C ALA A 93 -3.42 20.72 -8.77
N LEU A 94 -2.12 20.64 -8.49
CA LEU A 94 -1.43 19.41 -8.13
C LEU A 94 -1.67 19.01 -6.67
N ALA A 95 -1.95 19.97 -5.79
CA ALA A 95 -2.33 19.67 -4.41
C ALA A 95 -3.80 19.23 -4.34
N PRO A 96 -4.18 18.41 -3.34
CA PRO A 96 -5.58 18.13 -3.05
C PRO A 96 -6.38 19.43 -2.81
N PRO A 97 -7.67 19.46 -3.16
CA PRO A 97 -8.51 20.63 -2.94
C PRO A 97 -8.53 21.05 -1.47
N GLY A 98 -8.39 22.35 -1.21
CA GLY A 98 -8.41 22.91 0.16
C GLY A 98 -7.06 22.89 0.88
N THR A 99 -6.09 22.05 0.48
CA THR A 99 -4.80 21.95 1.17
C THR A 99 -4.05 23.28 1.22
N CYS A 100 -3.94 23.99 0.08
CA CYS A 100 -3.23 25.26 0.05
C CYS A 100 -3.95 26.43 0.73
N ALA A 101 -5.23 26.29 1.09
CA ALA A 101 -5.94 27.32 1.84
C ALA A 101 -5.60 27.26 3.34
N GLY A 102 -5.30 26.07 3.86
CA GLY A 102 -4.86 25.84 5.24
C GLY A 102 -3.34 25.69 5.39
N TRP A 103 -2.57 25.85 4.31
CA TRP A 103 -1.11 25.77 4.36
C TRP A 103 -0.52 27.09 4.82
N ASP A 104 0.09 27.09 6.01
CA ASP A 104 0.74 28.24 6.64
C ASP A 104 2.27 28.12 6.73
N GLY A 105 2.82 27.06 6.13
CA GLY A 105 4.26 26.80 6.04
C GLY A 105 4.68 25.51 6.76
N ILE A 106 5.99 25.24 6.79
CA ILE A 106 6.55 24.14 7.58
C ILE A 106 6.49 24.48 9.06
N ASN A 107 5.43 24.01 9.72
CA ASN A 107 5.29 24.06 11.17
C ASN A 107 5.56 22.68 11.78
N TYR A 108 6.38 22.63 12.84
CA TYR A 108 6.65 21.40 13.58
C TYR A 108 5.73 21.34 14.80
N GLU A 109 4.72 20.48 14.73
CA GLU A 109 3.97 20.06 15.90
C GLU A 109 4.64 18.83 16.51
N THR A 110 4.74 18.79 17.83
CA THR A 110 5.24 17.60 18.52
C THR A 110 4.24 16.46 18.34
N PRO A 111 4.63 15.32 17.74
CA PRO A 111 3.70 14.23 17.52
C PRO A 111 3.23 13.66 18.87
N ASP A 112 1.92 13.45 19.00
CA ASP A 112 1.36 12.69 20.12
C ASP A 112 1.66 11.19 19.91
N LEU A 113 2.56 10.66 20.73
CA LEU A 113 2.97 9.25 20.73
C LEU A 113 2.23 8.43 21.78
N GLY A 114 1.04 8.87 22.22
CA GLY A 114 0.19 8.17 23.16
C GLY A 114 -0.51 6.94 22.60
N TRP A 115 -1.59 6.53 23.27
CA TRP A 115 -2.36 5.32 22.91
C TRP A 115 -2.95 5.34 21.50
N THR A 116 -3.42 6.51 21.07
CA THR A 116 -3.98 6.75 19.73
C THR A 116 -2.98 6.42 18.63
N PHE A 117 -1.70 6.76 18.82
CA PHE A 117 -0.64 6.44 17.89
C PHE A 117 -0.36 4.93 17.82
N VAL A 118 -0.35 4.25 18.98
CA VAL A 118 -0.15 2.79 19.05
C VAL A 118 -1.30 2.06 18.36
N GLU A 119 -2.54 2.48 18.63
CA GLU A 119 -3.73 1.94 17.98
C GLU A 119 -3.65 2.16 16.46
N PHE A 120 -3.30 3.37 16.02
CA PHE A 120 -3.10 3.66 14.60
C PHE A 120 -2.07 2.74 13.95
N CYS A 121 -0.89 2.56 14.58
CA CYS A 121 0.14 1.65 14.10
C CYS A 121 -0.37 0.21 13.99
N ALA A 122 -1.08 -0.27 15.01
CA ALA A 122 -1.64 -1.62 15.02
C ALA A 122 -2.65 -1.83 13.88
N VAL A 123 -3.53 -0.85 13.63
CA VAL A 123 -4.47 -0.89 12.51
C VAL A 123 -3.75 -0.91 11.18
N GLN A 124 -2.75 -0.03 10.97
CA GLN A 124 -1.98 0.00 9.72
C GLN A 124 -1.24 -1.31 9.47
N ILE A 125 -0.70 -1.94 10.51
CA ILE A 125 0.02 -3.20 10.36
C ILE A 125 -0.95 -4.36 10.12
N VAL A 126 -1.92 -4.57 11.01
CA VAL A 126 -2.74 -5.80 11.05
C VAL A 126 -3.91 -5.74 10.08
N VAL A 127 -4.58 -4.59 9.97
CA VAL A 127 -5.82 -4.46 9.20
C VAL A 127 -5.55 -4.02 7.76
N VAL A 128 -4.49 -3.24 7.54
CA VAL A 128 -4.17 -2.70 6.21
C VAL A 128 -3.03 -3.49 5.56
N SER A 129 -1.81 -3.40 6.11
CA SER A 129 -0.61 -3.89 5.41
C SER A 129 -0.58 -5.40 5.26
N LEU A 130 -0.99 -6.15 6.28
CA LEU A 130 -0.92 -7.61 6.25
C LEU A 130 -1.89 -8.19 5.21
N PRO A 131 -3.20 -7.85 5.18
CA PRO A 131 -4.10 -8.32 4.14
C PRO A 131 -3.65 -7.87 2.75
N GLU A 132 -3.24 -6.61 2.59
CA GLU A 132 -2.80 -6.10 1.30
C GLU A 132 -1.56 -6.84 0.77
N GLU A 133 -0.53 -7.03 1.58
CA GLU A 133 0.68 -7.73 1.16
C GLU A 133 0.41 -9.22 0.87
N LEU A 134 -0.40 -9.89 1.69
CA LEU A 134 -0.80 -11.28 1.44
C LEU A 134 -1.56 -11.41 0.12
N PHE A 135 -2.47 -10.49 -0.18
CA PHE A 135 -3.22 -10.51 -1.43
C PHE A 135 -2.36 -10.14 -2.64
N PHE A 136 -1.71 -8.97 -2.62
CA PHE A 136 -1.04 -8.43 -3.79
C PHE A 136 0.30 -9.10 -4.06
N ARG A 137 1.12 -9.36 -3.04
CA ARG A 137 2.46 -9.97 -3.20
C ARG A 137 2.43 -11.47 -3.02
N GLY A 138 1.71 -11.95 -2.01
CA GLY A 138 1.62 -13.37 -1.74
C GLY A 138 0.88 -14.13 -2.83
N CYS A 139 -0.33 -13.66 -3.16
CA CYS A 139 -1.23 -14.36 -4.08
C CYS A 139 -1.14 -13.83 -5.51
N LEU A 140 -1.56 -12.59 -5.76
CA LEU A 140 -1.69 -12.06 -7.11
C LEU A 140 -0.35 -12.05 -7.87
N HIS A 141 0.71 -11.52 -7.25
CA HIS A 141 2.02 -11.45 -7.89
C HIS A 141 2.58 -12.83 -8.21
N ARG A 142 2.52 -13.77 -7.25
CA ARG A 142 2.93 -15.17 -7.45
C ARG A 142 2.19 -15.81 -8.63
N LEU A 143 0.86 -15.74 -8.65
CA LEU A 143 0.05 -16.32 -9.72
C LEU A 143 0.37 -15.69 -11.09
N LEU A 144 0.68 -14.40 -11.11
CA LEU A 144 1.13 -13.72 -12.31
C LEU A 144 2.53 -14.17 -12.74
N GLU A 145 3.47 -14.42 -11.82
CA GLU A 145 4.80 -14.94 -12.13
C GLU A 145 4.76 -16.39 -12.63
N GLU A 146 3.84 -17.22 -12.12
CA GLU A 146 3.59 -18.58 -12.66
C GLU A 146 3.22 -18.53 -14.15
N ARG A 147 2.47 -17.50 -14.58
CA ARG A 147 2.05 -17.32 -15.98
C ARG A 147 3.03 -16.51 -16.82
N PHE A 148 3.68 -15.52 -16.22
CA PHE A 148 4.58 -14.55 -16.82
C PHE A 148 5.87 -14.44 -15.99
N PRO A 149 6.79 -15.41 -16.12
CA PRO A 149 8.05 -15.40 -15.39
C PRO A 149 8.83 -14.09 -15.63
N PRO A 150 9.67 -13.66 -14.67
CA PRO A 150 10.44 -12.43 -14.81
C PRO A 150 11.35 -12.49 -16.03
N ALA A 151 11.29 -11.48 -16.89
CA ALA A 151 12.09 -11.40 -18.11
C ALA A 151 13.57 -11.14 -17.82
N ARG A 152 13.85 -10.44 -16.71
CA ARG A 152 15.20 -10.16 -16.22
C ARG A 152 15.21 -10.11 -14.70
N ARG A 153 16.36 -10.34 -14.10
CA ARG A 153 16.60 -10.11 -12.67
C ARG A 153 17.54 -8.93 -12.50
N TRP A 154 17.20 -8.04 -11.59
CA TRP A 154 18.00 -6.86 -11.27
C TRP A 154 18.15 -6.76 -9.76
N LEU A 155 19.39 -6.77 -9.26
CA LEU A 155 19.71 -6.76 -7.83
C LEU A 155 18.97 -7.84 -7.02
N GLY A 156 18.75 -9.02 -7.63
CA GLY A 156 17.99 -10.13 -7.06
C GLY A 156 16.53 -10.16 -7.52
N GLY A 157 15.86 -9.00 -7.52
CA GLY A 157 14.43 -8.92 -7.82
C GLY A 157 14.06 -9.13 -9.28
N GLY A 158 12.92 -9.78 -9.49
CA GLY A 158 12.32 -10.07 -10.78
C GLY A 158 11.73 -8.82 -11.43
N VAL A 159 12.08 -8.59 -12.70
CA VAL A 159 11.52 -7.52 -13.51
C VAL A 159 10.87 -8.14 -14.74
N GLY A 160 9.55 -7.99 -14.85
CA GLY A 160 8.76 -8.58 -15.92
C GLY A 160 7.32 -8.10 -15.89
N LEU A 161 6.48 -8.76 -16.69
CA LEU A 161 5.07 -8.37 -16.85
C LEU A 161 4.28 -8.58 -15.55
N ALA A 162 4.56 -9.64 -14.79
CA ALA A 162 3.93 -9.89 -13.49
C ALA A 162 4.09 -8.73 -12.51
N LEU A 163 5.29 -8.12 -12.49
CA LEU A 163 5.59 -6.95 -11.66
C LEU A 163 4.71 -5.75 -12.02
N VAL A 164 4.64 -5.42 -13.30
CA VAL A 164 3.86 -4.28 -13.79
C VAL A 164 2.36 -4.51 -13.56
N LEU A 165 1.86 -5.70 -13.87
CA LEU A 165 0.43 -6.03 -13.71
C LEU A 165 0.00 -6.03 -12.24
N SER A 166 0.81 -6.61 -11.35
CA SER A 166 0.56 -6.60 -9.91
C SER A 166 0.58 -5.17 -9.34
N ALA A 167 1.57 -4.35 -9.71
CA ALA A 167 1.63 -2.95 -9.29
C ALA A 167 0.48 -2.10 -9.85
N ALA A 168 0.07 -2.34 -11.10
CA ALA A 168 -1.09 -1.68 -11.70
C ALA A 168 -2.39 -2.06 -10.99
N ALA A 169 -2.59 -3.34 -10.67
CA ALA A 169 -3.75 -3.78 -9.91
C ALA A 169 -3.82 -3.14 -8.52
N PHE A 170 -2.66 -3.05 -7.84
CA PHE A 170 -2.53 -2.35 -6.56
C PHE A 170 -2.96 -0.88 -6.68
N ALA A 171 -2.46 -0.17 -7.69
CA ALA A 171 -2.81 1.23 -7.93
C ALA A 171 -4.29 1.44 -8.25
N LEU A 172 -4.87 0.60 -9.12
CA LEU A 172 -6.27 0.71 -9.52
C LEU A 172 -7.23 0.47 -8.37
N VAL A 173 -6.88 -0.38 -7.41
CA VAL A 173 -7.68 -0.62 -6.19
C VAL A 173 -7.77 0.62 -5.29
N HIS A 174 -6.79 1.53 -5.37
CA HIS A 174 -6.76 2.76 -4.56
C HIS A 174 -7.54 3.93 -5.19
N LEU A 175 -7.91 3.82 -6.47
CA LEU A 175 -8.67 4.86 -7.18
C LEU A 175 -10.09 5.10 -6.59
N PRO A 176 -10.88 4.08 -6.23
CA PRO A 176 -12.27 4.25 -5.78
C PRO A 176 -12.45 5.00 -4.46
N LYS A 177 -11.44 5.02 -3.57
CA LYS A 177 -11.56 5.59 -2.21
C LYS A 177 -11.98 7.05 -2.22
N ASN A 178 -11.36 7.84 -3.11
CA ASN A 178 -11.64 9.27 -3.25
C ASN A 178 -11.89 9.70 -4.71
N GLY A 179 -11.74 8.79 -5.68
CA GLY A 179 -11.77 9.12 -7.12
C GLY A 179 -10.59 9.97 -7.60
N ASP A 180 -9.64 10.28 -6.71
CA ASP A 180 -8.49 11.13 -7.01
C ASP A 180 -7.44 10.35 -7.83
N PRO A 181 -7.15 10.74 -9.08
CA PRO A 181 -6.14 10.06 -9.91
C PRO A 181 -4.74 10.09 -9.30
N ARG A 182 -4.44 10.99 -8.35
CA ARG A 182 -3.17 11.00 -7.62
C ARG A 182 -2.93 9.70 -6.86
N SER A 183 -3.98 8.96 -6.48
CA SER A 183 -3.83 7.67 -5.80
C SER A 183 -3.16 6.62 -6.68
N LEU A 184 -3.19 6.77 -8.02
CA LEU A 184 -2.47 5.90 -8.96
C LEU A 184 -0.94 5.95 -8.78
N ALA A 185 -0.41 6.97 -8.09
CA ALA A 185 1.00 7.02 -7.71
C ALA A 185 1.41 5.85 -6.80
N THR A 186 0.47 5.16 -6.16
CA THR A 186 0.71 3.88 -5.44
C THR A 186 1.24 2.77 -6.36
N PHE A 187 1.20 2.95 -7.69
CA PHE A 187 1.91 2.11 -8.66
C PHE A 187 3.41 2.00 -8.36
N PHE A 188 4.08 3.10 -8.02
CA PHE A 188 5.53 3.12 -7.78
C PHE A 188 5.98 2.32 -6.55
N PRO A 189 5.41 2.53 -5.33
CA PRO A 189 5.69 1.63 -4.22
C PRO A 189 5.22 0.21 -4.54
N GLY A 190 4.16 0.05 -5.35
CA GLY A 190 3.74 -1.25 -5.83
C GLY A 190 4.79 -1.99 -6.68
N LEU A 191 5.58 -1.27 -7.49
CA LEU A 191 6.73 -1.83 -8.19
C LEU A 191 7.85 -2.19 -7.22
N LEU A 192 8.17 -1.32 -6.26
CA LEU A 192 9.22 -1.59 -5.28
C LEU A 192 8.92 -2.87 -4.48
N PHE A 193 7.70 -3.00 -3.95
CA PHE A 193 7.32 -4.15 -3.13
C PHE A 193 7.28 -5.46 -3.91
N GLY A 194 6.80 -5.43 -5.16
CA GLY A 194 6.85 -6.61 -6.04
C GLY A 194 8.28 -7.01 -6.40
N TRP A 195 9.16 -6.03 -6.62
CA TRP A 195 10.57 -6.28 -6.88
C TRP A 195 11.28 -6.90 -5.66
N MET A 196 11.02 -6.38 -4.45
CA MET A 196 11.58 -6.93 -3.21
C MET A 196 11.08 -8.35 -2.93
N ARG A 197 9.81 -8.66 -3.23
CA ARG A 197 9.24 -10.00 -3.02
C ARG A 197 9.89 -11.08 -3.90
N SER A 198 10.39 -10.69 -5.07
CA SER A 198 11.00 -11.60 -6.04
C SER A 198 12.53 -11.64 -5.96
N ALA A 199 13.13 -10.90 -5.01
CA ALA A 199 14.57 -10.82 -4.74
C ALA A 199 15.06 -11.90 -3.77
#